data_AF-A0A330MA67-F1
#
_entry.id   AF-A0A330MA67-F1
#
_cell.length_a   1.000
_cell.length_b   1.000
_cell.length_c   1.000
_cell.angle_alpha   90.00
_cell.angle_beta   90.00
_cell.angle_gamma   90.00
#
_symmetry.space_group_name_H-M   'P 1'
#
loop_
_entity.id
_entity.type
_entity.pdbx_description
1 polymer ?
#
loop_
_entity_poly.entity_id
_entity_poly.type
_entity_poly.pdbx_seq_one_letter_code
_entity_poly.pdbx_strand_id
1 'polypeptide(L)'
;MNFEFTAEYMSGERLINGLVFPPMADELVDSGIGYYLDLRAYLPHEVELFVRFDKHIDDKDDTDGKEYEAVTGLPAYFAYTDDWTFGARWFLNNDWLLAAEYHWVEGASWVTPIVAPDPSTQSQHWSMFALQISYRFQW
;
A
#
# COMPACT_ATOMS: atom_id res chain seq x y z
N MET A 1 4.94 -13.80 -25.92
CA MET A 1 5.15 -13.13 -24.63
C MET A 1 4.35 -11.86 -24.70
N ASN A 2 3.34 -11.74 -23.84
CA ASN A 2 2.41 -10.62 -23.85
C ASN A 2 2.67 -9.77 -22.61
N PHE A 3 2.47 -8.46 -22.72
CA PHE A 3 2.65 -7.51 -21.63
C PHE A 3 1.37 -6.74 -21.39
N GLU A 4 1.12 -6.40 -20.13
CA GLU A 4 0.01 -5.56 -19.71
C GLU A 4 0.53 -4.49 -18.76
N PHE A 5 0.01 -3.28 -18.92
CA PHE A 5 0.31 -2.15 -18.06
C PHE A 5 -0.99 -1.53 -17.59
N THR A 6 -1.12 -1.32 -16.28
CA THR A 6 -2.29 -0.67 -15.67
C THR A 6 -1.84 0.37 -14.65
N ALA A 7 -2.67 1.40 -14.46
CA ALA A 7 -2.42 2.47 -13.50
C ALA A 7 -3.75 3.05 -13.02
N GLU A 8 -3.80 3.45 -11.76
CA GLU A 8 -4.93 4.17 -11.17
C GLU A 8 -4.42 5.31 -10.30
N TYR A 9 -5.22 6.38 -10.20
CA TYR A 9 -4.98 7.53 -9.33
C TYR A 9 -6.27 7.85 -8.57
N MET A 10 -6.13 8.06 -7.27
CA MET A 10 -7.21 8.46 -6.38
C MET A 10 -6.83 9.71 -5.58
N SER A 11 -7.83 10.53 -5.31
CA SER A 11 -7.74 11.70 -4.45
C SER A 11 -9.04 11.85 -3.68
N GLY A 12 -8.96 12.20 -2.41
CA GLY A 12 -10.13 12.30 -1.55
C GLY A 12 -9.85 13.14 -0.31
N GLU A 13 -10.91 13.67 0.28
CA GLU A 13 -10.84 14.41 1.54
C GLU A 13 -11.23 13.48 2.68
N ARG A 14 -10.40 13.44 3.74
CA ARG A 14 -10.68 12.70 4.96
C ARG A 14 -11.02 13.68 6.08
N LEU A 15 -12.26 13.61 6.56
CA LEU A 15 -12.72 14.37 7.72
C LEU A 15 -12.58 13.50 8.98
N ILE A 16 -11.75 13.93 9.93
CA ILE A 16 -11.56 13.25 11.21
C ILE A 16 -12.20 14.09 12.33
N ASN A 17 -13.39 13.69 12.79
CA ASN A 17 -14.09 14.34 13.89
C ASN A 17 -13.78 13.68 15.24
N GLY A 18 -12.80 14.22 15.97
CA GLY A 18 -12.65 14.06 17.43
C GLY A 18 -12.41 12.64 17.98
N LEU A 19 -12.25 11.62 17.14
CA LEU A 19 -12.00 10.25 17.57
C LEU A 19 -10.50 9.90 17.71
N VAL A 20 -9.59 10.74 17.19
CA VAL A 20 -8.18 10.34 16.95
C VAL A 20 -7.13 11.46 17.19
N PHE A 21 -7.53 12.72 17.41
CA PHE A 21 -6.59 13.84 17.63
C PHE A 21 -6.88 14.56 18.95
N PRO A 22 -5.92 15.31 19.53
CA PRO A 22 -6.17 16.06 20.75
C PRO A 22 -7.44 16.90 20.58
N PRO A 23 -8.35 16.95 21.57
CA PRO A 23 -9.63 17.67 21.49
C PRO A 23 -9.53 19.20 21.27
N MET A 24 -8.33 19.71 20.98
CA MET A 24 -8.00 21.10 20.62
C MET A 24 -7.87 21.31 19.10
N ALA A 25 -7.89 20.26 18.26
CA ALA A 25 -7.94 20.38 16.80
C ALA A 25 -9.42 20.33 16.36
N ASP A 26 -9.98 21.49 16.02
CA ASP A 26 -11.41 21.68 15.70
C ASP A 26 -11.89 20.78 14.53
N GLU A 27 -11.03 20.55 13.52
CA GLU A 27 -11.31 19.74 12.34
C GLU A 27 -9.98 19.44 11.62
N LEU A 28 -9.72 18.18 11.25
CA LEU A 28 -8.63 17.83 10.31
C LEU A 28 -9.27 17.40 9.00
N VAL A 29 -8.94 18.15 7.94
CA VAL A 29 -9.32 17.87 6.55
C VAL A 29 -8.03 17.51 5.82
N ASP A 30 -7.69 16.23 5.79
CA ASP A 30 -6.52 15.78 5.04
C ASP A 30 -6.94 15.51 3.60
N SER A 31 -6.21 16.06 2.63
CA SER A 31 -6.48 15.83 1.21
C SER A 31 -5.54 14.79 0.63
N GLY A 32 -5.86 13.52 0.92
CA GLY A 32 -5.01 12.40 0.57
C GLY A 32 -5.01 12.09 -0.93
N ILE A 33 -3.88 11.53 -1.36
CA ILE A 33 -3.71 10.99 -2.70
C ILE A 33 -3.11 9.60 -2.66
N GLY A 34 -3.43 8.79 -3.66
CA GLY A 34 -2.83 7.49 -3.85
C GLY A 34 -2.81 7.12 -5.31
N TYR A 35 -1.83 6.33 -5.71
CA TYR A 35 -1.78 5.79 -7.07
C TYR A 35 -0.97 4.50 -7.10
N TYR A 36 -1.20 3.71 -8.15
CA TYR A 36 -0.38 2.55 -8.44
C TYR A 36 -0.01 2.50 -9.92
N LEU A 37 1.13 1.85 -10.20
CA LEU A 37 1.60 1.48 -11.53
C LEU A 37 1.91 -0.01 -11.53
N ASP A 38 1.26 -0.80 -12.37
CA ASP A 38 1.39 -2.26 -12.42
C ASP A 38 1.81 -2.69 -13.84
N LEU A 39 2.88 -3.49 -13.92
CA LEU A 39 3.41 -4.05 -15.15
C LEU A 39 3.45 -5.58 -15.04
N ARG A 40 2.80 -6.26 -15.98
CA ARG A 40 2.70 -7.73 -16.03
C ARG A 40 3.31 -8.30 -17.30
N ALA A 41 3.95 -9.44 -17.16
CA ALA A 41 4.47 -10.25 -18.26
C ALA A 41 3.87 -11.65 -18.20
N TYR A 42 3.22 -12.06 -19.29
CA TYR A 42 2.63 -13.38 -19.44
C TYR A 42 3.59 -14.28 -20.24
N LEU A 43 4.15 -15.27 -19.53
CA LEU A 43 5.13 -16.24 -20.02
C LEU A 43 4.44 -17.54 -20.45
N PRO A 44 5.14 -18.41 -21.21
CA PRO A 44 4.67 -19.77 -21.47
C PRO A 44 4.46 -20.57 -20.18
N HIS A 45 3.70 -21.66 -20.26
CA HIS A 45 3.35 -22.51 -19.11
C HIS A 45 2.52 -21.78 -18.05
N GLU A 46 1.73 -20.79 -18.50
CA GLU A 46 0.74 -20.12 -17.68
C GLU A 46 1.36 -19.46 -16.43
N VAL A 47 2.55 -18.91 -16.62
CA VAL A 47 3.26 -18.13 -15.61
C VAL A 47 3.08 -16.64 -15.90
N GLU A 48 2.64 -15.90 -14.89
CA GLU A 48 2.55 -14.45 -14.89
C GLU A 48 3.58 -13.91 -13.89
N LEU A 49 4.39 -12.96 -14.34
CA LEU A 49 5.25 -12.17 -13.47
C LEU A 49 4.74 -10.73 -13.45
N PHE A 50 4.81 -10.08 -12.30
CA PHE A 50 4.44 -8.67 -12.22
C PHE A 50 5.35 -7.89 -11.27
N VAL A 51 5.46 -6.60 -11.55
CA VAL A 51 6.01 -5.59 -10.66
C VAL A 51 4.97 -4.50 -10.51
N ARG A 52 4.75 -4.07 -9.28
CA ARG A 52 3.85 -2.97 -8.96
C ARG A 52 4.54 -1.97 -8.05
N PHE A 53 4.30 -0.71 -8.30
CA PHE A 53 4.64 0.38 -7.39
C PHE A 53 3.35 1.04 -6.92
N ASP A 54 3.19 1.18 -5.61
CA ASP A 54 2.07 1.87 -4.98
C ASP A 54 2.60 3.04 -4.15
N LYS A 55 1.91 4.18 -4.23
CA LYS A 55 2.19 5.39 -3.43
C LYS A 55 0.91 5.81 -2.74
N HIS A 56 1.02 6.17 -1.47
CA HIS A 56 -0.05 6.80 -0.72
C HIS A 56 0.50 7.91 0.16
N ILE A 57 -0.23 9.01 0.22
CA ILE A 57 0.10 10.21 0.99
C ILE A 57 -1.20 10.64 1.68
N ASP A 58 -1.17 10.81 3.00
CA ASP A 58 -2.33 11.23 3.79
C ASP A 58 -2.76 12.66 3.45
N ASP A 59 -1.81 13.57 3.22
CA ASP A 59 -2.06 14.94 2.77
C ASP A 59 -1.16 15.34 1.59
N LYS A 60 -1.77 15.68 0.46
CA LYS A 60 -1.05 16.07 -0.77
C LYS A 60 -0.16 17.31 -0.59
N ASP A 61 -0.45 18.15 0.40
CA ASP A 61 0.33 19.36 0.69
C ASP A 61 1.53 19.06 1.62
N ASP A 62 1.57 17.88 2.26
CA ASP A 62 2.65 17.39 3.14
C ASP A 62 3.19 16.02 2.68
N THR A 63 3.69 15.97 1.44
CA THR A 63 4.11 14.70 0.79
C THR A 63 5.26 13.95 1.48
N ASP A 64 6.03 14.63 2.33
CA ASP A 64 7.14 14.04 3.09
C ASP A 64 6.85 13.92 4.59
N GLY A 65 5.63 14.28 5.04
CA GLY A 65 5.14 14.09 6.41
C GLY A 65 5.76 15.04 7.45
N LYS A 66 6.43 16.11 7.04
CA LYS A 66 7.13 17.02 7.96
C LYS A 66 6.16 17.87 8.78
N GLU A 67 5.06 18.33 8.18
CA GLU A 67 4.05 19.08 8.91
C GLU A 67 3.33 18.17 9.90
N TYR A 68 3.01 16.95 9.49
CA TYR A 68 2.49 15.90 10.35
C TYR A 68 3.40 15.65 11.56
N GLU A 69 4.72 15.52 11.34
CA GLU A 69 5.68 15.31 12.43
C GLU A 69 5.75 16.52 13.38
N ALA A 70 5.73 17.74 12.84
CA ALA A 70 5.76 18.96 13.65
C ALA A 70 4.50 19.14 14.52
N VAL A 71 3.34 18.74 14.02
CA VAL A 71 2.05 18.90 14.72
C VAL A 71 1.80 17.78 15.72
N THR A 72 2.12 16.52 15.36
CA THR A 72 1.79 15.34 16.17
C THR A 72 2.93 14.88 17.09
N GLY A 73 4.17 15.19 16.73
CA GLY A 73 5.36 14.62 17.35
C GLY A 73 5.65 13.16 16.96
N LEU A 74 4.87 12.59 16.04
CA LEU A 74 5.11 11.26 15.48
C LEU A 74 6.01 11.36 14.25
N PRO A 75 6.86 10.37 13.97
CA PRO A 75 7.72 10.41 12.80
C PRO A 75 6.98 10.62 11.47
N ALA A 76 7.57 11.40 10.58
CA ALA A 76 7.00 11.78 9.28
C ALA A 76 6.59 10.57 8.41
N TYR A 77 7.26 9.43 8.54
CA TYR A 77 6.98 8.23 7.76
C TYR A 77 5.62 7.58 8.06
N PHE A 78 4.89 8.06 9.07
CA PHE A 78 3.50 7.67 9.29
C PHE A 78 2.49 8.37 8.37
N ALA A 79 2.89 9.42 7.65
CA ALA A 79 2.02 10.19 6.76
C ALA A 79 2.08 9.76 5.28
N TYR A 80 3.00 8.85 4.92
CA TYR A 80 3.17 8.37 3.55
C TYR A 80 3.56 6.90 3.51
N THR A 81 3.46 6.29 2.33
CA THR A 81 4.12 5.02 2.04
C THR A 81 4.36 4.82 0.55
N ASP A 82 5.46 4.14 0.26
CA ASP A 82 5.92 3.72 -1.05
C ASP A 82 6.13 2.20 -0.96
N ASP A 83 5.41 1.43 -1.78
CA ASP A 83 5.51 -0.03 -1.79
C ASP A 83 5.94 -0.52 -3.18
N TRP A 84 7.05 -1.26 -3.20
CA TRP A 84 7.45 -2.06 -4.35
C TRP A 84 7.03 -3.52 -4.15
N THR A 85 6.06 -3.95 -4.95
CA THR A 85 5.62 -5.35 -5.00
C THR A 85 6.25 -6.07 -6.18
N PHE A 86 6.82 -7.24 -5.92
CA PHE A 86 7.28 -8.19 -6.93
C PHE A 86 6.51 -9.48 -6.76
N GLY A 87 5.89 -9.98 -7.82
CA GLY A 87 5.09 -11.18 -7.71
C GLY A 87 5.16 -12.11 -8.91
N ALA A 88 4.82 -13.36 -8.63
CA ALA A 88 4.70 -14.41 -9.61
C ALA A 88 3.44 -15.22 -9.35
N ARG A 89 2.75 -15.59 -10.41
CA ARG A 89 1.56 -16.43 -10.40
C ARG A 89 1.75 -17.56 -11.40
N TRP A 90 1.41 -18.78 -11.00
CA TRP A 90 1.45 -19.96 -11.84
C TRP A 90 0.10 -20.66 -11.81
N PHE A 91 -0.54 -20.73 -12.97
CA PHE A 91 -1.79 -21.44 -13.16
C PHE A 91 -1.46 -22.85 -13.65
N LEU A 92 -1.42 -23.84 -12.74
CA LEU A 92 -1.08 -25.23 -13.10
C LEU A 92 -2.10 -25.83 -14.08
N ASN A 93 -3.35 -25.39 -13.95
CA ASN A 93 -4.47 -25.65 -14.84
C ASN A 93 -5.57 -24.61 -14.55
N ASN A 94 -6.77 -24.80 -15.10
CA ASN A 94 -7.89 -23.86 -14.93
C ASN A 94 -8.46 -23.77 -13.50
N ASP A 95 -8.04 -24.68 -12.62
CA ASP A 95 -8.58 -24.85 -11.28
C ASP A 95 -7.56 -24.44 -10.20
N TRP A 96 -6.27 -24.59 -10.45
CA TRP A 96 -5.20 -24.36 -9.46
C TRP A 96 -4.36 -23.12 -9.78
N LEU A 97 -4.17 -22.28 -8.76
CA LEU A 97 -3.25 -21.13 -8.77
C LEU A 97 -2.28 -21.24 -7.60
N LEU A 98 -0.99 -21.06 -7.90
CA LEU A 98 0.05 -20.76 -6.93
C LEU A 98 0.53 -19.33 -7.14
N ALA A 99 0.64 -18.55 -6.07
CA ALA A 99 1.17 -17.19 -6.15
C ALA A 99 2.18 -16.92 -5.02
N ALA A 100 3.14 -16.06 -5.32
CA ALA A 100 4.10 -15.54 -4.36
C ALA A 100 4.28 -14.05 -4.60
N GLU A 101 4.31 -13.27 -3.53
CA GLU A 101 4.44 -11.81 -3.57
C GLU A 101 5.46 -11.36 -2.51
N TYR A 102 6.35 -10.45 -2.88
CA TYR A 102 7.32 -9.81 -2.00
C TYR A 102 7.11 -8.29 -2.06
N HIS A 103 6.97 -7.68 -0.90
CA HIS A 103 6.80 -6.25 -0.72
C HIS A 103 8.04 -5.67 -0.06
N TRP A 104 8.52 -4.55 -0.58
CA TRP A 104 9.52 -3.71 0.05
C TRP A 104 8.92 -2.32 0.23
N VAL A 105 8.70 -1.96 1.48
CA VAL A 105 7.86 -0.84 1.87
C VAL A 105 8.69 0.20 2.61
N GLU A 106 8.56 1.45 2.19
CA GLU A 106 8.99 2.62 2.95
C GLU A 106 7.76 3.40 3.42
N GLY A 107 7.66 3.70 4.70
CA GLY A 107 6.52 4.39 5.30
C GLY A 107 5.49 3.44 5.91
N ALA A 108 4.49 4.03 6.58
CA ALA A 108 3.57 3.29 7.43
C ALA A 108 2.13 3.86 7.48
N SER A 109 1.72 4.75 6.58
CA SER A 109 0.39 5.37 6.64
C SER A 109 -0.81 4.40 6.56
N TRP A 110 -0.61 3.15 6.09
CA TRP A 110 -1.68 2.16 5.87
C TRP A 110 -1.57 1.03 6.89
N VAL A 111 -0.53 1.06 7.73
CA VAL A 111 -0.30 0.07 8.76
C VAL A 111 -1.28 0.29 9.90
N THR A 112 -2.09 -0.72 10.19
CA THR A 112 -3.01 -0.68 11.33
C THR A 112 -2.24 -0.86 12.65
N PRO A 113 -2.60 -0.13 13.73
CA PRO A 113 -3.66 0.86 13.83
C PRO A 113 -3.21 2.25 13.33
N ILE A 114 -3.92 2.77 12.32
CA ILE A 114 -3.73 4.14 11.79
C ILE A 114 -3.91 5.20 12.90
N VAL A 115 -4.75 4.90 13.89
CA VAL A 115 -5.12 5.82 14.97
C VAL A 115 -4.15 5.84 16.15
N ALA A 116 -3.27 4.84 16.27
CA ALA A 116 -2.32 4.71 17.37
C ALA A 116 -0.98 4.20 16.83
N PRO A 117 -0.32 4.96 15.93
CA PRO A 117 0.97 4.58 15.40
C PRO A 117 2.01 4.52 16.52
N ASP A 118 2.86 3.50 16.48
CA ASP A 118 3.87 3.22 17.49
C ASP A 118 5.23 3.02 16.81
N PRO A 119 6.13 4.01 16.86
CA PRO A 119 7.45 3.90 16.25
C PRO A 119 8.34 2.82 16.87
N SER A 120 7.99 2.29 18.05
CA SER A 120 8.72 1.18 18.67
C SER A 120 8.44 -0.17 18.01
N THR A 121 7.32 -0.28 17.29
CA THR A 121 6.88 -1.52 16.63
C THR A 121 6.68 -1.37 15.12
N GLN A 122 6.65 -0.14 14.59
CA GLN A 122 6.45 0.16 13.17
C GLN A 122 7.68 0.89 12.59
N SER A 123 8.49 0.14 11.84
CA SER A 123 9.71 0.63 11.18
C SER A 123 9.38 1.43 9.92
N GLN A 124 10.17 2.48 9.64
CA GLN A 124 10.10 3.22 8.37
C GLN A 124 10.36 2.31 7.17
N HIS A 125 11.26 1.34 7.28
CA HIS A 125 11.56 0.40 6.19
C HIS A 125 11.23 -1.01 6.65
N TRP A 126 10.39 -1.70 5.91
CA TRP A 126 9.96 -3.04 6.22
C TRP A 126 9.66 -3.85 4.95
N SER A 127 9.55 -5.16 5.12
CA SER A 127 9.28 -6.07 4.02
C SER A 127 8.25 -7.12 4.43
N MET A 128 7.48 -7.58 3.45
CA MET A 128 6.52 -8.66 3.63
C MET A 128 6.71 -9.69 2.51
N PHE A 129 6.52 -10.96 2.84
CA PHE A 129 6.49 -12.04 1.86
C PHE A 129 5.21 -12.86 2.06
N ALA A 130 4.49 -13.09 0.98
CA ALA A 130 3.22 -13.81 0.97
C ALA A 130 3.26 -14.97 -0.02
N LEU A 131 2.60 -16.07 0.36
CA LEU A 131 2.38 -17.23 -0.48
C LEU A 131 0.89 -17.56 -0.50
N GLN A 132 0.36 -17.87 -1.67
CA GLN A 132 -1.04 -18.25 -1.85
C GLN A 132 -1.14 -19.53 -2.68
N ILE A 133 -2.01 -20.42 -2.24
CA ILE A 133 -2.53 -21.55 -3.02
C ILE A 133 -4.04 -21.40 -3.09
N SER A 134 -4.59 -21.49 -4.31
CA SER A 134 -6.02 -21.37 -4.55
C SER A 134 -6.50 -22.50 -5.45
N TYR A 135 -7.66 -23.06 -5.11
CA TYR A 135 -8.36 -24.05 -5.90
C TYR A 135 -9.79 -23.58 -6.19
N ARG A 136 -10.19 -23.62 -7.46
CA ARG A 136 -11.54 -23.27 -7.92
C ARG A 136 -12.19 -24.50 -8.55
N PHE A 137 -13.40 -24.82 -8.12
CA PHE A 137 -14.26 -25.82 -8.73
C PHE A 137 -15.47 -25.16 -9.39
N GLN A 138 -15.91 -25.69 -10.52
CA GLN A 138 -17.17 -25.31 -11.17
C GLN A 138 -18.16 -26.48 -11.07
N TRP A 139 -19.44 -26.17 -10.83
CA TRP A 139 -20.55 -27.12 -10.85
C TRP A 139 -21.20 -27.18 -12.23
#